data_AF-A0A920CWY1-F1
#
_entry.id   AF-A0A920CWY1-F1
#
_cell.length_a   1.000
_cell.length_b   1.000
_cell.length_c   1.000
_cell.angle_alpha   90.00
_cell.angle_beta   90.00
_cell.angle_gamma   90.00
#
_symmetry.space_group_name_H-M   'P 1'
#
loop_
_entity.id
_entity.type
_entity.pdbx_description
1 polymer ?
#
loop_
_entity_poly.entity_id
_entity_poly.type
_entity_poly.pdbx_seq_one_letter_code
_entity_poly.pdbx_strand_id
1 'polypeptide(L)'
;MSEITFIASQNSLPEIVRTGARLIKVKDASQVNDQQETETSKGLNEESELLFIDNENLFNNLSISKCSNLPNGFKKYITLEHVYIIEARLKTNFIHQTFDYILNLPKYIEIELWSIWDGYEEQPIKYRRIKRDELSYNDLEFFLDGSCCLVIEK
;
A
#
# COMPACT_ATOMS: atom_id res chain seq x y z
N MET A 1 -16.34 -3.95 8.38
CA MET A 1 -16.06 -4.26 6.97
C MET A 1 -14.84 -3.46 6.57
N SER A 2 -13.87 -4.10 5.95
CA SER A 2 -12.61 -3.48 5.52
C SER A 2 -12.37 -3.81 4.06
N GLU A 3 -11.98 -2.81 3.30
CA GLU A 3 -11.48 -2.97 1.94
C GLU A 3 -10.03 -3.48 2.04
N ILE A 4 -9.73 -4.55 1.32
CA ILE A 4 -8.38 -5.12 1.24
C ILE A 4 -7.90 -4.93 -0.19
N THR A 5 -6.74 -4.30 -0.32
CA THR A 5 -6.05 -4.11 -1.60
C THR A 5 -4.78 -4.97 -1.64
N PHE A 6 -4.56 -5.67 -2.73
CA PHE A 6 -3.39 -6.54 -2.87
C PHE A 6 -2.96 -6.68 -4.33
N ILE A 7 -1.69 -7.04 -4.54
CA ILE A 7 -1.13 -7.43 -5.84
C ILE A 7 -0.92 -8.93 -5.82
N ALA A 8 -1.40 -9.61 -6.85
CA ALA A 8 -1.01 -10.97 -7.17
C ALA A 8 -0.08 -10.96 -8.38
N SER A 9 0.91 -11.84 -8.42
CA SER A 9 1.95 -11.87 -9.45
C SER A 9 2.43 -13.29 -9.71
N GLN A 10 2.80 -13.57 -10.96
CA GLN A 10 3.45 -14.84 -11.34
C GLN A 10 4.86 -14.96 -10.77
N ASN A 11 5.51 -13.82 -10.46
CA ASN A 11 6.88 -13.77 -9.95
C ASN A 11 6.95 -13.01 -8.63
N SER A 12 8.02 -13.25 -7.85
CA SER A 12 8.31 -12.42 -6.68
C SER A 12 8.46 -10.95 -7.07
N LEU A 13 7.80 -10.08 -6.31
CA LEU A 13 7.88 -8.64 -6.44
C LEU A 13 8.75 -8.01 -5.33
N PRO A 14 9.39 -6.86 -5.59
CA PRO A 14 10.11 -6.12 -4.56
C PRO A 14 9.12 -5.56 -3.53
N GLU A 15 9.37 -5.83 -2.24
CA GLU A 15 8.58 -5.28 -1.15
C GLU A 15 8.95 -3.81 -0.91
N ILE A 16 7.96 -2.98 -0.57
CA ILE A 16 8.15 -1.61 -0.08
C ILE A 16 7.82 -1.63 1.40
N VAL A 17 8.86 -1.60 2.23
CA VAL A 17 8.71 -1.40 3.67
C VAL A 17 8.60 0.10 3.91
N ARG A 18 7.65 0.52 4.76
CA ARG A 18 7.59 1.90 5.27
C ARG A 18 8.81 2.19 6.13
N THR A 19 9.92 2.54 5.52
CA THR A 19 11.12 2.98 6.22
C THR A 19 11.15 4.50 6.26
N GLY A 20 11.02 5.06 7.46
CA GLY A 20 11.01 6.51 7.66
C GLY A 20 10.49 6.93 9.04
N ALA A 21 9.73 6.04 9.70
CA ALA A 21 9.34 6.21 11.09
C ALA A 21 10.29 5.45 12.02
N ARG A 22 10.76 6.11 13.07
CA ARG A 22 11.47 5.51 14.19
C ARG A 22 10.80 5.89 15.49
N LEU A 23 10.85 5.01 16.49
CA LEU A 23 10.51 5.39 17.86
C LEU A 23 11.69 6.14 18.44
N ILE A 24 11.46 7.36 18.92
CA ILE A 24 12.44 8.14 19.68
C ILE A 24 11.81 8.58 20.98
N LYS A 25 12.62 8.89 21.99
CA LYS A 25 12.08 9.42 23.25
C LYS A 25 11.66 10.88 23.08
N VAL A 26 10.69 11.33 23.85
CA VAL A 26 10.25 12.75 23.86
C VAL A 26 11.43 13.70 24.04
N LYS A 27 12.39 13.36 24.90
CA LYS A 27 13.62 14.15 25.11
C LYS A 27 14.57 14.21 23.90
N ASP A 28 14.53 13.19 23.05
CA ASP A 28 15.36 13.13 21.84
C ASP A 28 14.66 13.85 20.68
N ALA A 29 13.32 13.89 20.69
CA ALA A 29 12.50 14.58 19.69
C ALA A 29 12.70 16.11 19.70
N SER A 30 12.85 16.71 20.89
CA SER A 30 13.14 18.14 21.04
C SER A 30 14.52 18.55 20.55
N GLN A 31 15.47 17.61 20.42
CA GLN A 31 16.81 17.87 19.90
C GLN A 31 16.90 17.76 18.37
N VAL A 32 15.99 17.01 17.75
CA VAL A 32 15.99 16.79 16.29
C VAL A 32 15.19 17.88 15.57
N ASN A 33 14.20 18.47 16.23
CA ASN A 33 13.34 19.50 15.63
C ASN A 33 13.51 20.83 16.37
N ASP A 34 14.51 21.61 15.97
CA ASP A 34 14.94 22.87 16.61
C ASP A 34 13.86 23.98 16.67
N GLN A 35 12.63 23.76 16.16
CA GLN A 35 11.62 24.82 16.05
C GLN A 35 10.17 24.51 16.43
N GLN A 36 9.76 23.31 16.81
CA GLN A 36 8.36 23.12 17.23
C GLN A 36 8.23 22.06 18.33
N GLU A 37 7.95 22.50 19.56
CA GLU A 37 7.14 21.71 20.48
C GLU A 37 5.81 21.44 19.78
N THR A 38 5.72 20.28 19.12
CA THR A 38 4.47 19.83 18.53
C THR A 38 3.46 19.62 19.66
N GLU A 39 2.21 20.07 19.50
CA GLU A 39 1.15 19.91 20.52
C GLU A 39 1.00 18.47 21.02
N THR A 40 1.42 17.48 20.22
CA THR A 40 1.47 16.04 20.50
C THR A 40 2.44 15.62 21.60
N SER A 41 3.49 16.38 21.92
CA SER A 41 4.42 16.05 23.01
C SER A 41 4.04 16.70 24.35
N LYS A 42 3.05 17.60 24.35
CA LYS A 42 2.69 18.41 25.50
C LYS A 42 2.03 17.55 26.59
N GLY A 43 2.73 17.34 27.70
CA GLY A 43 2.27 16.53 28.83
C GLY A 43 2.68 15.05 28.79
N LEU A 44 3.49 14.62 27.81
CA LEU A 44 4.12 13.30 27.82
C LEU A 44 5.40 13.32 28.67
N ASN A 45 5.75 12.17 29.25
CA ASN A 45 6.99 12.01 30.01
C ASN A 45 8.18 12.01 29.03
N GLU A 46 9.31 12.61 29.42
CA GLU A 46 10.56 12.65 28.65
C GLU A 46 11.06 11.26 28.19
N GLU A 47 10.76 10.20 28.95
CA GLU A 47 11.09 8.81 28.63
C GLU A 47 10.03 8.09 27.78
N SER A 48 8.89 8.72 27.50
CA SER A 48 7.88 8.18 26.60
C SER A 48 8.39 8.15 25.16
N GLU A 49 7.98 7.13 24.40
CA GLU A 49 8.36 6.97 23.01
C GLU A 49 7.34 7.64 22.08
N LEU A 50 7.85 8.39 21.10
CA LEU A 50 7.11 9.03 20.03
C LEU A 50 7.50 8.39 18.70
N LEU A 51 6.50 8.21 17.83
CA LEU A 51 6.75 7.88 16.44
C LEU A 51 7.24 9.14 15.71
N PHE A 52 8.50 9.16 15.31
CA PHE A 52 9.14 10.29 14.65
C PHE A 52 9.47 9.95 13.20
N ILE A 53 9.21 10.90 12.30
CA ILE A 53 9.45 10.77 10.87
C ILE A 53 10.44 11.87 10.46
N ASP A 54 11.66 11.49 10.04
CA ASP A 54 12.74 12.43 9.72
C ASP A 54 12.40 13.35 8.52
N ASN A 55 11.55 12.89 7.61
CA ASN A 55 11.06 13.70 6.49
C ASN A 55 9.73 13.12 6.00
N GLU A 56 8.63 13.88 6.18
CA GLU A 56 7.30 13.46 5.74
C GLU A 56 7.25 13.20 4.21
N ASN A 57 8.09 13.88 3.43
CA ASN A 57 8.19 13.67 1.98
C ASN A 57 8.97 12.40 1.59
N LEU A 58 9.76 11.84 2.51
CA LEU A 58 10.42 10.53 2.32
C LEU A 58 9.56 9.37 2.83
N PHE A 59 8.41 9.66 3.45
CA PHE A 59 7.50 8.64 3.88
C PHE A 59 6.76 8.08 2.66
N ASN A 60 7.20 6.91 2.17
CA ASN A 60 6.38 6.14 1.24
C ASN A 60 5.04 5.84 1.93
N ASN A 61 3.99 6.48 1.44
CA ASN A 61 2.62 6.28 1.92
C ASN A 61 2.17 4.86 1.57
N LEU A 62 2.72 4.31 0.49
CA LEU A 62 2.59 2.95 0.02
C LEU A 62 3.48 1.98 0.80
N SER A 63 2.87 0.95 1.35
CA SER A 63 3.54 -0.26 1.85
C SER A 63 3.14 -1.41 0.93
N ILE A 64 4.10 -2.22 0.52
CA ILE A 64 3.85 -3.47 -0.22
C ILE A 64 4.62 -4.56 0.50
N SER A 65 3.90 -5.50 1.09
CA SER A 65 4.50 -6.58 1.86
C SER A 65 3.92 -7.93 1.46
N LYS A 66 4.73 -8.98 1.51
CA LYS A 66 4.29 -10.32 1.12
C LYS A 66 3.15 -10.77 2.03
N CYS A 67 2.05 -11.21 1.44
CA CYS A 67 0.92 -11.75 2.17
C CYS A 67 1.23 -13.18 2.63
N SER A 68 1.39 -13.38 3.93
CA SER A 68 1.58 -14.71 4.52
C SER A 68 0.27 -15.46 4.74
N ASN A 69 -0.84 -14.74 4.86
CA ASN A 69 -2.15 -15.33 5.12
C ASN A 69 -3.27 -14.48 4.50
N LEU A 70 -3.73 -14.89 3.32
CA LEU A 70 -4.95 -14.35 2.72
C LEU A 70 -6.18 -14.80 3.51
N PRO A 71 -7.15 -13.92 3.77
CA PRO A 71 -8.39 -14.36 4.39
C PRO A 71 -9.08 -15.44 3.53
N ASN A 72 -9.73 -16.40 4.18
CA ASN A 72 -10.16 -17.65 3.53
C ASN A 72 -11.08 -17.46 2.32
N GLY A 73 -11.84 -16.36 2.25
CA GLY A 73 -12.74 -16.05 1.15
C GLY A 73 -12.07 -15.57 -0.14
N PHE A 74 -10.78 -15.20 -0.10
CA PHE A 74 -10.09 -14.56 -1.23
C PHE A 74 -9.37 -15.56 -2.13
N LYS A 75 -9.02 -16.74 -1.61
CA LYS A 75 -8.29 -17.78 -2.34
C LYS A 75 -9.00 -18.24 -3.62
N LYS A 76 -10.32 -18.09 -3.71
CA LYS A 76 -11.09 -18.45 -4.91
C LYS A 76 -10.96 -17.44 -6.06
N TYR A 77 -10.54 -16.21 -5.78
CA TYR A 77 -10.41 -15.16 -6.78
C TYR A 77 -8.99 -15.07 -7.35
N ILE A 78 -7.99 -15.51 -6.59
CA ILE A 78 -6.58 -15.33 -6.92
C ILE A 78 -6.03 -16.62 -7.49
N THR A 79 -5.46 -16.54 -8.69
CA THR A 79 -4.84 -17.69 -9.36
C THR A 79 -3.32 -17.66 -9.34
N LEU A 80 -2.73 -16.51 -8.99
CA LEU A 80 -1.29 -16.27 -8.99
C LEU A 80 -0.62 -16.67 -7.67
N GLU A 81 0.61 -17.17 -7.77
CA GLU A 81 1.35 -17.77 -6.65
C GLU A 81 1.83 -16.75 -5.61
N HIS A 82 2.27 -15.57 -6.06
CA HIS A 82 2.80 -14.55 -5.17
C HIS A 82 1.77 -13.47 -4.90
N VAL A 83 1.39 -13.28 -3.63
CA VAL A 83 0.43 -12.25 -3.22
C VAL A 83 1.06 -11.30 -2.21
N TYR A 84 0.80 -10.00 -2.40
CA TYR A 84 1.35 -8.91 -1.61
C TYR A 84 0.22 -7.98 -1.17
N ILE A 85 0.13 -7.67 0.12
CA ILE A 85 -0.82 -6.68 0.63
C ILE A 85 -0.30 -5.29 0.27
N ILE A 86 -1.21 -4.42 -0.18
CA ILE A 86 -0.92 -3.01 -0.35
C ILE A 86 -1.63 -2.21 0.74
N GLU A 87 -0.87 -1.37 1.43
CA GLU A 87 -1.43 -0.46 2.42
C GLU A 87 -1.03 0.98 2.10
N ALA A 88 -2.01 1.88 2.02
CA ALA A 88 -1.78 3.30 1.89
C ALA A 88 -2.44 4.11 3.01
N ARG A 89 -1.73 5.11 3.55
CA ARG A 89 -2.29 6.05 4.53
C ARG A 89 -3.24 7.07 3.90
N LEU A 90 -2.98 7.48 2.66
CA LEU A 90 -3.73 8.50 1.94
C LEU A 90 -4.13 8.00 0.55
N LYS A 91 -5.43 8.06 0.23
CA LYS A 91 -5.97 7.57 -1.05
C LYS A 91 -5.43 8.32 -2.27
N THR A 92 -5.12 9.61 -2.15
CA THR A 92 -4.62 10.44 -3.26
C THR A 92 -3.21 10.05 -3.69
N ASN A 93 -2.31 9.76 -2.74
CA ASN A 93 -0.94 9.35 -3.06
C ASN A 93 -0.84 7.85 -3.40
N PHE A 94 -1.84 7.04 -3.02
CA PHE A 94 -1.88 5.62 -3.32
C PHE A 94 -1.84 5.33 -4.82
N ILE A 95 -2.69 5.99 -5.61
CA ILE A 95 -2.78 5.79 -7.06
C ILE A 95 -1.43 6.10 -7.71
N HIS A 96 -0.85 7.26 -7.37
CA HIS A 96 0.43 7.68 -7.95
C HIS A 96 1.56 6.73 -7.61
N GLN A 97 1.73 6.39 -6.34
CA GLN A 97 2.82 5.53 -5.89
C GLN A 97 2.65 4.09 -6.40
N THR A 98 1.41 3.60 -6.51
CA THR A 98 1.13 2.26 -7.05
C THR A 98 1.43 2.20 -8.54
N PHE A 99 1.06 3.23 -9.31
CA PHE A 99 1.41 3.33 -10.72
C PHE A 99 2.94 3.34 -10.93
N ASP A 100 3.65 4.19 -10.19
CA ASP A 100 5.11 4.30 -10.28
C ASP A 100 5.77 2.97 -9.90
N TYR A 101 5.27 2.29 -8.86
CA TYR A 101 5.73 0.95 -8.50
C TYR A 101 5.55 -0.02 -9.65
N ILE A 102 4.35 -0.10 -10.23
CA ILE A 102 4.03 -1.01 -11.33
C ILE A 102 4.94 -0.73 -12.52
N LEU A 103 5.14 0.54 -12.90
CA LEU A 103 6.00 0.91 -14.03
C LEU A 103 7.46 0.53 -13.83
N ASN A 104 7.96 0.49 -12.59
CA ASN A 104 9.33 0.11 -12.27
C ASN A 104 9.56 -1.41 -12.20
N LEU A 105 8.50 -2.24 -12.25
CA LEU A 105 8.66 -3.69 -12.30
C LEU A 105 9.28 -4.16 -13.63
N PRO A 106 9.85 -5.38 -13.74
CA PRO A 106 10.22 -5.93 -15.04
C PRO A 106 9.03 -6.02 -16.00
N LYS A 107 9.22 -5.65 -17.28
CA LYS A 107 8.15 -5.50 -18.28
C LYS A 107 7.37 -6.79 -18.60
N TYR A 108 8.01 -7.94 -18.41
CA TYR A 108 7.45 -9.24 -18.76
C TYR A 108 6.63 -9.88 -17.62
N ILE A 109 6.42 -9.16 -16.51
CA ILE A 109 5.62 -9.65 -15.38
C ILE A 109 4.16 -9.27 -15.59
N GLU A 110 3.31 -10.28 -15.59
CA GLU A 110 1.87 -10.14 -15.44
C GLU A 110 1.53 -9.99 -13.95
N ILE A 111 0.71 -9.00 -13.63
CA ILE A 111 0.22 -8.76 -12.28
C ILE A 111 -1.29 -8.55 -12.29
N GLU A 112 -1.93 -8.93 -11.19
CA GLU A 112 -3.32 -8.61 -10.91
C GLU A 112 -3.36 -7.69 -9.70
N LEU A 113 -3.97 -6.52 -9.86
CA LEU A 113 -4.22 -5.59 -8.78
C LEU A 113 -5.67 -5.72 -8.36
N TRP A 114 -5.89 -6.00 -7.08
CA TRP A 114 -7.20 -6.33 -6.53
C TRP A 114 -7.57 -5.31 -5.44
N SER A 115 -8.85 -4.92 -5.41
CA SER A 115 -9.49 -4.35 -4.22
C SER A 115 -10.80 -5.08 -3.98
N ILE A 116 -11.00 -5.58 -2.76
CA ILE A 116 -12.15 -6.42 -2.43
C ILE A 116 -12.57 -6.13 -0.99
N TRP A 117 -13.87 -6.05 -0.73
CA TRP A 117 -14.41 -5.93 0.64
C TRP A 117 -14.38 -7.28 1.38
N ASP A 118 -13.75 -7.30 2.55
CA ASP A 118 -13.80 -8.43 3.47
C ASP A 118 -15.13 -8.45 4.25
N GLY A 119 -15.62 -9.66 4.51
CA GLY A 119 -16.90 -9.92 5.19
C GLY A 119 -18.08 -10.21 4.26
N TYR A 120 -17.87 -10.32 2.95
CA TYR A 120 -18.87 -10.77 1.98
C TYR A 120 -18.46 -12.10 1.35
N GLU A 121 -19.36 -13.09 1.38
CA GLU A 121 -19.12 -14.39 0.74
C GLU A 121 -19.07 -14.26 -0.79
N GLU A 122 -19.99 -13.49 -1.38
CA GLU A 122 -20.05 -13.21 -2.81
C GLU A 122 -20.27 -11.71 -3.04
N GLN A 123 -19.53 -11.16 -4.00
CA GLN A 123 -19.65 -9.77 -4.40
C GLN A 123 -19.32 -9.64 -5.89
N PRO A 124 -20.01 -8.76 -6.62
CA PRO A 124 -19.72 -8.52 -8.02
C PRO A 124 -18.33 -7.90 -8.14
N ILE A 125 -17.38 -8.65 -8.72
CA ILE A 125 -16.05 -8.14 -9.02
C ILE A 125 -16.08 -7.50 -10.39
N LYS A 126 -15.85 -6.19 -10.45
CA LYS A 126 -15.57 -5.52 -11.72
C LYS A 126 -14.21 -5.98 -12.22
N TYR A 127 -14.16 -6.58 -13.39
CA TYR A 127 -12.93 -7.09 -13.98
C TYR A 127 -12.51 -6.23 -15.16
N ARG A 128 -11.23 -5.86 -15.20
CA ARG A 128 -10.61 -5.16 -16.32
C ARG A 128 -9.25 -5.74 -16.61
N ARG A 129 -8.88 -5.72 -17.89
CA ARG A 129 -7.56 -6.14 -18.37
C ARG A 129 -6.98 -5.04 -19.24
N ILE A 130 -5.71 -4.75 -19.07
CA ILE A 130 -5.00 -3.70 -19.80
C ILE A 130 -3.57 -4.16 -20.07
N LYS A 131 -3.02 -3.77 -21.22
CA LYS A 131 -1.59 -3.96 -21.46
C LYS A 131 -0.80 -2.92 -20.71
N ARG A 132 0.41 -3.28 -20.29
CA ARG A 132 1.24 -2.39 -19.50
C ARG A 132 1.67 -1.12 -20.23
N ASP A 133 1.87 -1.19 -21.54
CA ASP A 133 2.19 -0.03 -22.37
C ASP A 133 1.01 0.92 -22.59
N GLU A 134 -0.21 0.44 -22.35
CA GLU A 134 -1.46 1.20 -22.40
C GLU A 134 -1.89 1.70 -21.01
N LEU A 135 -1.23 1.27 -19.93
CA LEU A 135 -1.57 1.62 -18.55
C LEU A 135 -1.36 3.12 -18.29
N SER A 136 -2.40 3.78 -17.80
CA SER A 136 -2.39 5.17 -17.35
C SER A 136 -2.78 5.31 -15.88
N TYR A 137 -2.49 6.46 -15.25
CA TYR A 137 -2.93 6.74 -13.88
C TYR A 137 -4.46 6.60 -13.71
N ASN A 138 -5.24 6.99 -14.72
CA ASN A 138 -6.70 6.93 -14.68
C ASN A 138 -7.22 5.48 -14.61
N ASP A 139 -6.46 4.51 -15.10
CA ASP A 139 -6.86 3.10 -15.00
C ASP A 139 -6.81 2.58 -13.57
N LEU A 140 -6.01 3.21 -12.71
CA LEU A 140 -5.95 2.92 -11.28
C LEU A 140 -7.01 3.68 -10.46
N GLU A 141 -7.73 4.65 -11.04
CA GLU A 141 -8.94 5.18 -10.39
C GLU A 141 -10.05 4.13 -10.30
N PHE A 142 -9.93 3.02 -11.05
CA PHE A 142 -10.80 1.85 -10.95
C PHE A 142 -10.91 1.29 -9.52
N PHE A 143 -9.87 1.48 -8.69
CA PHE A 143 -9.85 1.08 -7.29
C PHE A 143 -10.72 1.95 -6.37
N LEU A 144 -11.27 3.06 -6.86
CA LEU A 144 -12.15 3.92 -6.08
C LEU A 144 -13.62 3.47 -6.15
N ASP A 145 -13.96 2.55 -7.05
CA ASP A 145 -15.34 2.19 -7.40
C ASP A 145 -15.71 0.73 -7.01
N GLY A 146 -15.35 0.37 -5.77
CA GLY A 146 -15.74 -0.87 -5.13
C GLY A 146 -14.86 -2.07 -5.47
N SER A 147 -15.43 -3.28 -5.33
CA SER A 147 -14.68 -4.53 -5.51
C SER A 147 -14.32 -4.77 -6.96
N CYS A 148 -13.02 -4.88 -7.23
CA CYS A 148 -12.49 -4.87 -8.57
C CYS A 148 -11.17 -5.64 -8.71
N CYS A 149 -10.87 -6.01 -9.96
CA CYS A 149 -9.65 -6.67 -10.39
C CYS A 149 -9.16 -6.02 -11.69
N LEU A 150 -7.93 -5.50 -11.67
CA LEU A 150 -7.23 -5.01 -12.85
C LEU A 150 -6.07 -5.95 -13.16
N VAL A 151 -6.14 -6.63 -14.30
CA VAL A 151 -5.04 -7.46 -14.81
C VAL A 151 -4.19 -6.61 -15.74
N ILE A 152 -2.90 -6.54 -15.43
CA ILE A 152 -1.90 -5.80 -16.19
C ILE A 152 -1.01 -6.82 -16.89
N GLU A 153 -1.22 -6.95 -18.19
CA GLU A 153 -0.48 -7.87 -19.05
C GLU A 153 0.81 -7.21 -19.56
N LYS A 154 1.78 -8.06 -19.93
CA LYS A 154 3.05 -7.66 -20.56
C LYS A 154 2.88 -6.81 -21.82
#